data_AF-W2GDE9-F1
#
_entry.id   AF-W2GDE9-F1
#
_cell.length_a   1.000
_cell.length_b   1.000
_cell.length_c   1.000
_cell.angle_alpha   90.00
_cell.angle_beta   90.00
_cell.angle_gamma   90.00
#
_symmetry.space_group_name_H-M   'P 1'
#
loop_
_entity.id
_entity.type
_entity.pdbx_description
1 polymer ?
#
loop_
_entity_poly.entity_id
_entity_poly.type
_entity_poly.pdbx_seq_one_letter_code
_entity_poly.pdbx_strand_id
1 'polypeptide(L)'
;MKMCQLGLWGLLKRAGFVAPKPGKGWEDVQHDYLHKLFNIKKFETETRKFAGEIVTDGKAVSIMMRKPKKEAGPARTYTEKDFDVVWGLDPGRRDMFVATNQFEESVSCSSKEFYEEARYTKAKQKIKGWQDRHPK
;
A
#
# COMPACT_ATOMS: atom_id res chain seq x y z
N MET A 1 -29.97 8.42 19.03
CA MET A 1 -28.93 7.48 19.50
C MET A 1 -28.11 8.16 20.59
N LYS A 2 -27.98 7.58 21.80
CA LYS A 2 -27.05 8.10 22.82
C LYS A 2 -25.62 7.73 22.40
N MET A 3 -24.78 8.71 22.08
CA MET A 3 -23.35 8.46 21.87
C MET A 3 -22.73 7.95 23.17
N CYS A 4 -21.94 6.87 23.08
CA CYS A 4 -21.23 6.36 24.25
C CYS A 4 -20.16 7.38 24.66
N GLN A 5 -20.30 7.98 25.84
CA GLN A 5 -19.32 8.95 26.37
C GLN A 5 -18.11 8.26 27.01
N LEU A 6 -18.14 6.93 27.15
CA LEU A 6 -17.06 6.16 27.74
C LEU A 6 -15.95 5.95 26.71
N GLY A 7 -14.73 6.30 27.10
CA GLY A 7 -13.54 5.88 26.35
C GLY A 7 -13.32 4.36 26.45
N LEU A 8 -12.37 3.84 25.67
CA LEU A 8 -11.98 2.45 25.57
C LEU A 8 -11.82 1.79 26.94
N TRP A 9 -11.10 2.41 27.87
CA TRP A 9 -10.91 1.87 29.22
C TRP A 9 -12.21 1.77 30.01
N GLY A 10 -13.12 2.74 29.85
CA GLY A 10 -14.45 2.69 30.45
C GLY A 10 -15.31 1.58 29.85
N LEU A 11 -15.20 1.34 28.54
CA LEU A 11 -15.86 0.23 27.86
C LEU A 11 -15.33 -1.13 28.32
N LEU A 12 -14.01 -1.27 28.44
CA LEU A 12 -13.35 -2.48 28.93
C LEU A 12 -13.73 -2.79 30.38
N LYS A 13 -13.70 -1.78 31.26
CA LYS A 13 -14.14 -1.93 32.65
C LYS A 13 -15.61 -2.35 32.74
N ARG A 14 -16.48 -1.78 31.91
CA ARG A 14 -17.91 -2.16 31.84
C ARG A 14 -18.09 -3.60 31.36
N ALA A 15 -17.24 -4.08 30.47
CA ALA A 15 -17.24 -5.46 30.00
C ALA A 15 -16.58 -6.45 30.99
N GLY A 16 -16.17 -5.99 32.19
CA GLY A 16 -15.58 -6.82 33.24
C GLY A 16 -14.07 -7.02 33.12
N PHE A 17 -13.40 -6.33 32.19
CA PHE A 17 -11.95 -6.39 32.07
C PHE A 17 -11.25 -5.52 33.13
N VAL A 18 -10.24 -6.09 33.76
CA VAL A 18 -9.39 -5.38 34.73
C VAL A 18 -8.31 -4.62 33.96
N ALA A 19 -8.51 -3.32 33.80
CA ALA A 19 -7.48 -2.45 33.25
C ALA A 19 -6.29 -2.38 34.22
N PRO A 20 -5.06 -2.65 33.76
CA PRO A 20 -3.88 -2.48 34.62
C PRO A 20 -3.72 -0.99 34.99
N LYS A 21 -3.05 -0.70 36.11
CA LYS A 21 -2.83 0.69 36.57
C LYS A 21 -1.57 1.28 35.92
N PRO A 22 -1.60 2.53 35.44
CA PRO A 22 -0.40 3.19 34.91
C PRO A 22 0.68 3.38 35.99
N GLY A 23 1.94 3.12 35.62
CA GLY A 23 3.13 3.10 36.49
C GLY A 23 4.42 2.95 35.69
N LYS A 24 5.58 2.77 36.36
CA LYS A 24 6.87 2.56 35.67
C LYS A 24 6.87 1.21 34.94
N GLY A 25 7.19 1.19 33.64
CA GLY A 25 7.08 -0.01 32.78
C GLY A 25 5.67 -0.25 32.25
N TRP A 26 4.81 0.77 32.30
CA TRP A 26 3.43 0.70 31.84
C TRP A 26 3.32 0.42 30.34
N GLU A 27 4.22 0.94 29.52
CA GLU A 27 4.16 0.79 28.06
C GLU A 27 4.25 -0.67 27.64
N ASP A 28 5.17 -1.44 28.23
CA ASP A 28 5.34 -2.88 27.95
C ASP A 28 4.14 -3.70 28.44
N VAL A 29 3.66 -3.41 29.65
CA VAL A 29 2.48 -4.06 30.24
C VAL A 29 1.22 -3.74 29.45
N GLN A 30 1.06 -2.50 29.00
CA GLN A 30 -0.03 -2.05 28.16
C GLN A 30 0.01 -2.76 26.80
N HIS A 31 1.19 -2.89 26.20
CA HIS A 31 1.39 -3.58 24.93
C HIS A 31 0.96 -5.05 25.01
N ASP A 32 1.49 -5.80 25.98
CA ASP A 32 1.15 -7.22 26.20
C ASP A 32 -0.33 -7.42 26.54
N TYR A 33 -0.89 -6.54 27.38
CA TYR A 33 -2.29 -6.60 27.76
C TYR A 33 -3.21 -6.37 26.56
N LEU A 34 -2.95 -5.33 25.76
CA LEU A 34 -3.75 -5.05 24.55
C LEU A 34 -3.58 -6.16 23.51
N HIS A 35 -2.38 -6.71 23.37
CA HIS A 35 -2.12 -7.82 22.46
C HIS A 35 -2.95 -9.07 22.81
N LYS A 36 -3.07 -9.39 24.09
CA LYS A 36 -3.94 -10.47 24.58
C LYS A 36 -5.42 -10.12 24.46
N LEU A 37 -5.81 -8.90 24.85
CA LEU A 37 -7.19 -8.43 24.88
C LEU A 37 -7.83 -8.45 23.49
N PHE A 38 -7.12 -7.96 22.47
CA PHE A 38 -7.61 -7.95 21.09
C PHE A 38 -7.37 -9.26 20.34
N ASN A 39 -6.77 -10.25 21.01
CA ASN A 39 -6.41 -11.54 20.42
C ASN A 39 -5.69 -11.36 19.09
N ILE A 40 -4.66 -10.51 19.07
CA ILE A 40 -3.95 -10.11 17.83
C ILE A 40 -3.42 -11.36 17.10
N LYS A 41 -2.97 -12.37 17.85
CA LYS A 41 -2.52 -13.67 17.33
C LYS A 41 -3.55 -14.36 16.42
N LYS A 42 -4.85 -14.20 16.67
CA LYS A 42 -5.92 -14.75 15.80
C LYS A 42 -5.93 -14.11 14.41
N PHE A 43 -5.51 -12.84 14.32
CA PHE A 43 -5.49 -12.08 13.08
C PHE A 43 -4.12 -12.11 12.38
N GLU A 44 -3.12 -12.72 13.02
CA GLU A 44 -1.85 -13.01 12.37
C GLU A 44 -2.01 -14.16 11.38
N THR A 45 -1.47 -13.95 10.17
CA THR A 45 -1.41 -14.94 9.10
C THR A 45 0.03 -15.06 8.61
N GLU A 46 0.30 -15.99 7.69
CA GLU A 46 1.61 -16.10 7.04
C GLU A 46 2.00 -14.82 6.29
N THR A 47 1.03 -14.09 5.77
CA THR A 47 1.25 -12.88 4.95
C THR A 47 1.03 -11.58 5.71
N ARG A 48 0.59 -11.63 6.98
CA ARG A 48 0.31 -10.46 7.81
C ARG A 48 0.67 -10.75 9.27
N LYS A 49 1.66 -10.06 9.80
CA LYS A 49 2.11 -10.14 11.20
C LYS A 49 1.92 -8.81 11.89
N PHE A 50 1.83 -8.85 13.20
CA PHE A 50 1.73 -7.65 14.00
C PHE A 50 2.99 -6.78 13.83
N ALA A 51 2.80 -5.47 13.65
CA ALA A 51 3.88 -4.55 13.32
C ALA A 51 4.49 -3.81 14.53
N GLY A 52 4.13 -4.19 15.75
CA GLY A 52 4.63 -3.56 16.99
C GLY A 52 3.86 -2.31 17.42
N GLU A 53 2.87 -1.85 16.63
CA GLU A 53 2.20 -0.57 16.88
C GLU A 53 0.69 -0.75 17.09
N ILE A 54 0.24 -0.31 18.28
CA ILE A 54 -1.17 -0.21 18.65
C ILE A 54 -1.43 1.25 19.04
N VAL A 55 -2.28 1.93 18.27
CA VAL A 55 -2.62 3.35 18.49
C VAL A 55 -4.05 3.44 18.98
N THR A 56 -4.29 4.26 20.01
CA THR A 56 -5.65 4.54 20.50
C THR A 56 -5.82 6.02 20.79
N ASP A 57 -6.95 6.57 20.38
CA ASP A 57 -7.42 7.93 20.73
C ASP A 57 -8.25 7.92 22.03
N GLY A 58 -8.25 6.79 22.75
CA GLY A 58 -9.08 6.57 23.92
C GLY A 58 -10.53 6.24 23.59
N LYS A 59 -10.94 6.09 22.33
CA LYS A 59 -12.28 5.63 21.91
C LYS A 59 -12.22 4.47 20.93
N ALA A 60 -11.34 4.55 19.96
CA ALA A 60 -11.02 3.54 18.97
C ALA A 60 -9.60 3.00 19.19
N VAL A 61 -9.35 1.80 18.67
CA VAL A 61 -8.03 1.18 18.62
C VAL A 61 -7.71 0.83 17.19
N SER A 62 -6.53 1.25 16.74
CA SER A 62 -5.93 0.88 15.47
C SER A 62 -4.75 -0.05 15.75
N ILE A 63 -4.75 -1.23 15.13
CA ILE A 63 -3.68 -2.22 15.23
C ILE A 63 -3.02 -2.32 13.85
N MET A 64 -1.74 -1.97 13.78
CA MET A 64 -1.00 -2.02 12.52
C MET A 64 -0.51 -3.45 12.25
N MET A 65 -0.89 -3.98 11.10
CA MET A 65 -0.45 -5.29 10.61
C MET A 65 0.41 -5.09 9.36
N ARG A 66 1.58 -5.73 9.29
CA ARG A 66 2.50 -5.64 8.15
C ARG A 66 2.75 -7.00 7.52
N LYS A 67 3.01 -7.01 6.22
CA LYS A 67 3.53 -8.20 5.56
C LYS A 67 4.94 -8.47 6.08
N PRO A 68 5.27 -9.69 6.51
CA PRO A 68 6.65 -10.02 6.86
C PRO A 68 7.54 -9.66 5.67
N LYS A 69 8.69 -9.04 5.96
CA LYS A 69 9.69 -8.79 4.93
C LYS A 69 10.10 -10.17 4.40
N LYS A 70 9.73 -10.48 3.16
CA LYS A 70 10.24 -11.69 2.50
C LYS A 70 11.76 -11.51 2.46
N GLU A 71 12.50 -12.46 3.02
CA GLU A 71 13.91 -12.53 2.72
C GLU A 71 14.04 -12.58 1.20
N ALA A 72 14.93 -11.76 0.66
CA ALA A 72 15.20 -11.81 -0.76
C ALA A 72 15.65 -13.25 -1.04
N GLY A 73 14.88 -13.96 -1.86
CA GLY A 73 15.34 -15.25 -2.36
C GLY A 73 16.72 -15.09 -3.01
N PRO A 74 17.48 -16.18 -3.16
CA PRO A 74 18.72 -16.10 -3.92
C PRO A 74 18.43 -15.42 -5.25
N ALA A 75 19.30 -14.48 -5.65
CA ALA A 75 19.18 -13.82 -6.95
C ALA A 75 18.99 -14.91 -8.00
N ARG A 76 17.90 -14.84 -8.77
CA ARG A 76 17.70 -15.76 -9.89
C ARG A 76 18.88 -15.57 -10.83
N THR A 77 19.71 -16.59 -10.94
CA THR A 77 20.71 -16.69 -12.00
C THR A 77 19.97 -17.07 -13.27
N TYR A 78 19.89 -16.13 -14.20
CA TYR A 78 19.33 -16.37 -15.52
C TYR A 78 20.37 -17.09 -16.38
N THR A 79 19.96 -18.14 -17.08
CA THR A 79 20.75 -18.80 -18.13
C THR A 79 20.35 -18.25 -19.49
N GLU A 80 21.20 -18.39 -20.52
CA GLU A 80 20.93 -17.88 -21.88
C GLU A 80 19.57 -18.35 -22.43
N LYS A 81 19.12 -19.56 -22.07
CA LYS A 81 17.84 -20.15 -22.49
C LYS A 81 16.61 -19.52 -21.84
N ASP A 82 16.78 -18.82 -20.72
CA ASP A 82 15.71 -18.11 -20.02
C ASP A 82 15.37 -16.77 -20.69
N PHE A 83 16.21 -16.30 -21.62
CA PHE A 83 16.00 -15.07 -22.40
C PHE A 83 15.19 -15.29 -23.69
N ASP A 84 15.03 -16.53 -24.16
CA ASP A 84 14.30 -16.89 -25.39
C ASP A 84 12.77 -16.90 -25.22
N VAL A 85 12.28 -16.61 -24.02
CA VAL A 85 10.84 -16.48 -23.71
C VAL A 85 10.52 -15.02 -23.37
N VAL A 86 10.64 -14.17 -24.39
CA VAL A 86 10.00 -12.86 -24.61
C VAL A 86 9.53 -12.10 -23.37
N TRP A 87 10.24 -11.03 -22.99
CA TRP A 87 9.64 -9.88 -22.30
C TRP A 87 10.26 -8.53 -22.71
N GLY A 88 9.47 -7.74 -23.46
CA GLY A 88 9.37 -6.28 -23.43
C GLY A 88 10.59 -5.46 -23.87
N LEU A 89 10.54 -4.85 -25.06
CA LEU A 89 11.56 -3.88 -25.44
C LEU A 89 11.35 -2.55 -24.68
N ASP A 90 12.31 -2.20 -23.83
CA ASP A 90 12.56 -0.81 -23.41
C ASP A 90 12.91 0.00 -24.67
N PRO A 91 12.03 0.91 -25.14
CA PRO A 91 12.09 1.52 -26.46
C PRO A 91 13.06 2.72 -26.54
N GLY A 92 14.08 2.73 -25.67
CA GLY A 92 15.02 3.83 -25.56
C GLY A 92 14.32 5.19 -25.38
N ARG A 93 15.04 6.28 -25.69
CA ARG A 93 14.53 7.66 -25.52
C ARG A 93 13.54 8.13 -26.61
N ARG A 94 13.36 7.38 -27.71
CA ARG A 94 12.62 7.85 -28.90
C ARG A 94 11.22 7.26 -29.00
N ASP A 95 11.09 5.96 -28.74
CA ASP A 95 9.83 5.25 -28.88
C ASP A 95 9.18 4.99 -27.51
N MET A 96 7.86 4.87 -27.45
CA MET A 96 7.08 4.57 -26.23
C MET A 96 6.83 3.07 -26.07
N PHE A 97 6.76 2.33 -27.18
CA PHE A 97 6.78 0.88 -27.21
C PHE A 97 7.27 0.38 -28.57
N VAL A 98 7.96 -0.76 -28.57
CA VAL A 98 8.36 -1.50 -29.76
C VAL A 98 7.90 -2.94 -29.59
N ALA A 99 7.28 -3.50 -30.62
CA ALA A 99 6.84 -4.88 -30.66
C ALA A 99 7.42 -5.56 -31.90
N THR A 100 8.07 -6.71 -31.70
CA THR A 100 8.63 -7.53 -32.77
C THR A 100 7.98 -8.91 -32.72
N ASN A 101 7.52 -9.41 -33.87
CA ASN A 101 6.89 -10.73 -33.99
C ASN A 101 7.92 -11.83 -34.32
N GLN A 102 7.50 -13.10 -34.35
CA GLN A 102 8.38 -14.24 -34.66
C GLN A 102 8.91 -14.29 -36.11
N PHE A 103 8.48 -13.37 -36.97
CA PHE A 103 8.93 -13.22 -38.36
C PHE A 103 9.88 -12.04 -38.53
N GLU A 104 10.43 -11.51 -37.42
CA GLU A 104 11.32 -10.35 -37.36
C GLU A 104 10.69 -9.02 -37.81
N GLU A 105 9.39 -8.99 -38.03
CA GLU A 105 8.68 -7.74 -38.34
C GLU A 105 8.51 -6.94 -37.05
N SER A 106 8.88 -5.66 -37.11
CA SER A 106 8.85 -4.76 -35.98
C SER A 106 7.91 -3.58 -36.22
N VAL A 107 7.10 -3.27 -35.23
CA VAL A 107 6.29 -2.05 -35.16
C VAL A 107 6.76 -1.22 -33.97
N SER A 108 6.94 0.07 -34.17
CA SER A 108 7.26 1.03 -33.11
C SER A 108 6.24 2.15 -33.06
N CYS A 109 6.04 2.73 -31.87
CA CYS A 109 5.23 3.92 -31.68
C CYS A 109 6.07 4.97 -30.95
N SER A 110 6.20 6.17 -31.52
CA SER A 110 7.02 7.22 -30.92
C SER A 110 6.31 7.93 -29.76
N SER A 111 7.07 8.54 -28.83
CA SER A 111 6.46 9.39 -27.79
C SER A 111 5.62 10.52 -28.37
N LYS A 112 6.10 11.16 -29.44
CA LYS A 112 5.41 12.27 -30.10
C LYS A 112 4.07 11.81 -30.70
N GLU A 113 4.10 10.72 -31.46
CA GLU A 113 2.93 10.10 -32.08
C GLU A 113 1.87 9.74 -31.03
N PHE A 114 2.28 9.08 -29.95
CA PHE A 114 1.38 8.77 -28.84
C PHE A 114 0.72 10.01 -28.24
N TYR A 115 1.48 11.06 -27.93
CA TYR A 115 0.93 12.29 -27.34
C TYR A 115 0.02 13.07 -28.30
N GLU A 116 0.29 13.01 -29.61
CA GLU A 116 -0.55 13.60 -30.66
C GLU A 116 -1.88 12.84 -30.79
N GLU A 117 -1.84 11.51 -30.90
CA GLU A 117 -3.02 10.66 -31.04
C GLU A 117 -3.92 10.71 -29.79
N ALA A 118 -3.33 10.57 -28.60
CA ALA A 118 -4.05 10.66 -27.34
C ALA A 118 -4.52 12.10 -27.02
N ARG A 119 -4.17 13.08 -27.86
CA ARG A 119 -4.58 14.50 -27.77
C ARG A 119 -4.33 15.12 -26.39
N TYR A 120 -3.28 14.69 -25.69
CA TYR A 120 -2.96 15.12 -24.33
C TYR A 120 -2.85 16.64 -24.21
N THR A 121 -2.18 17.29 -25.18
CA THR A 121 -2.01 18.74 -25.18
C THR A 121 -3.35 19.47 -25.30
N LYS A 122 -4.25 18.99 -26.16
CA LYS A 122 -5.60 19.56 -26.32
C LYS A 122 -6.43 19.37 -25.04
N ALA A 123 -6.34 18.20 -24.41
CA ALA A 123 -7.01 17.94 -23.14
C ALA A 123 -6.51 18.89 -22.04
N LYS A 124 -5.19 19.07 -21.92
CA LYS A 124 -4.58 20.02 -20.96
C LYS A 124 -5.01 21.47 -21.22
N GLN A 125 -5.04 21.91 -22.48
CA GLN A 125 -5.52 23.25 -22.84
C GLN A 125 -7.00 23.46 -22.48
N LYS A 126 -7.84 22.45 -22.70
CA LYS A 126 -9.26 22.50 -22.32
C LYS A 126 -9.44 22.60 -20.81
N ILE A 127 -8.69 21.81 -20.03
CA ILE A 127 -8.68 21.85 -18.56
C ILE A 127 -8.19 23.22 -18.07
N LYS A 128 -7.10 23.74 -18.64
CA LYS A 128 -6.58 25.07 -18.30
C LYS A 128 -7.63 26.15 -18.59
N GLY A 129 -8.26 26.12 -19.76
CA GLY A 129 -9.34 27.05 -20.09
C GLY A 129 -10.56 26.93 -19.16
N TRP A 130 -10.82 25.76 -18.57
CA TRP A 130 -11.84 25.60 -17.52
C TRP A 130 -11.41 26.24 -16.21
N GLN A 131 -10.15 26.05 -15.80
CA GLN A 131 -9.58 26.65 -14.60
C GLN A 131 -9.52 28.18 -14.71
N ASP A 132 -9.09 28.70 -15.86
CA ASP A 132 -8.98 30.15 -16.09
C ASP A 132 -10.35 30.85 -16.13
N ARG A 133 -11.41 30.14 -16.54
CA ARG A 133 -12.80 30.67 -16.54
C ARG A 133 -13.50 30.56 -15.19
N HIS A 134 -13.00 29.70 -14.30
CA HIS A 134 -13.48 29.58 -12.93
C HIS A 134 -12.30 29.67 -11.96
N PRO A 135 -11.61 30.83 -11.90
CA PRO A 135 -10.58 31.04 -10.91
C PRO A 135 -11.24 30.96 -9.53
N LYS A 136 -10.68 30.15 -8.64
CA LYS A 136 -11.04 30.13 -7.23
C LYS A 136 -10.44 31.32 -6.52
#